data_AF-A0A523R6B8-F1
#
_entry.id   AF-A0A523R6B8-F1
#
_cell.length_a   1.000
_cell.length_b   1.000
_cell.length_c   1.000
_cell.angle_alpha   90.00
_cell.angle_beta   90.00
_cell.angle_gamma   90.00
#
_symmetry.space_group_name_H-M   'P 1'
#
loop_
_entity.id
_entity.type
_entity.pdbx_description
1 polymer ?
#
loop_
_entity_poly.entity_id
_entity_poly.type
_entity_poly.pdbx_seq_one_letter_code
_entity_poly.pdbx_strand_id
1 'polypeptide(L)'
;MSYKKKTTRNVRPGRKREKWTDILPRYLTFLTHMRPILRETRRIIIDLDADLLLDTEILDKIREEEEKRNFRKVRALSEFSAMYRSNIYEIIKDFLVKYRNQIPIIDIKDYIIEFLYESVGALNVLSHITNPDEANLENTYLYVLTKFIEERLFSRGRNLSIIYSKLLGYSSDLYDCQRHMLQPHTYYREKLESSDLFEIPGISPKVYNIINNVTSLFNLDPNFGEFPERENQELPMILKSEVFDPYIDSIANAEEEAIEQISERFGLRIIDGIFLVPREDLVDLLAENNFLRKNSQSDGKVRLIPQLSNESLFLYYLAFASQRRGFLSKELINWISMNFAFLIYMGILKWKLSDQNIFYPIFKDLQTNEKILPYLMKLLCFPNYLGIDKMKIRDSPQYRKEIFNFIGSQIDNLKDFISEIAEFCEKFDKERKNN
;
A
#
# COMPACT_ATOMS: atom_id res chain seq x y z
N MET A 1 5.68 -25.53 -61.03
CA MET A 1 4.82 -25.27 -59.84
C MET A 1 5.44 -25.96 -58.64
N SER A 2 5.87 -25.20 -57.64
CA SER A 2 6.28 -25.72 -56.34
C SER A 2 5.78 -24.75 -55.27
N TYR A 3 4.91 -25.26 -54.40
CA TYR A 3 4.22 -24.49 -53.37
C TYR A 3 5.21 -24.08 -52.27
N LYS A 4 5.48 -22.77 -52.14
CA LYS A 4 6.13 -22.22 -50.94
C LYS A 4 5.16 -22.30 -49.76
N LYS A 5 5.49 -23.12 -48.77
CA LYS A 5 4.82 -23.20 -47.47
C LYS A 5 4.74 -21.79 -46.84
N LYS A 6 3.53 -21.31 -46.58
CA LYS A 6 3.29 -20.16 -45.70
C LYS A 6 3.78 -20.52 -44.30
N THR A 7 4.81 -19.82 -43.84
CA THR A 7 5.23 -19.80 -42.45
C THR A 7 4.12 -19.19 -41.61
N THR A 8 3.43 -20.02 -40.83
CA THR A 8 2.54 -19.57 -39.77
C THR A 8 3.39 -18.87 -38.70
N ARG A 9 3.39 -17.53 -38.72
CA ARG A 9 3.81 -16.74 -37.57
C ARG A 9 2.96 -17.20 -36.38
N ASN A 10 3.57 -17.90 -35.43
CA ASN A 10 3.00 -18.12 -34.12
C ASN A 10 2.81 -16.74 -33.48
N VAL A 11 1.59 -16.19 -33.59
CA VAL A 11 1.14 -15.08 -32.77
C VAL A 11 1.21 -15.58 -31.34
N ARG A 12 2.14 -15.03 -30.54
CA ARG A 12 2.19 -15.30 -29.10
C ARG A 12 0.79 -15.02 -28.56
N PRO A 13 0.10 -15.97 -27.91
CA PRO A 13 -1.18 -15.69 -27.30
C PRO A 13 -0.96 -14.56 -26.30
N GLY A 14 -1.74 -13.47 -26.43
CA GLY A 14 -1.74 -12.39 -25.45
C GLY A 14 -1.89 -12.97 -24.05
N ARG A 15 -1.23 -12.36 -23.04
CA ARG A 15 -1.33 -12.81 -21.64
C ARG A 15 -2.81 -12.96 -21.26
N LYS A 16 -3.25 -14.18 -20.97
CA LYS A 16 -4.59 -14.42 -20.41
C LYS A 16 -4.72 -13.61 -19.12
N ARG A 17 -5.84 -12.90 -18.94
CA ARG A 17 -6.13 -12.21 -17.67
C ARG A 17 -6.13 -13.25 -16.55
N GLU A 18 -5.23 -13.09 -15.57
CA GLU A 18 -5.17 -13.95 -14.37
C GLU A 18 -6.52 -13.91 -13.65
N LYS A 19 -7.06 -15.08 -13.28
CA LYS A 19 -8.32 -15.19 -12.54
C LYS A 19 -8.07 -15.34 -11.05
N TRP A 20 -9.12 -15.13 -10.25
CA TRP A 20 -9.08 -15.33 -8.81
C TRP A 20 -8.61 -16.75 -8.45
N THR A 21 -9.15 -17.73 -9.17
CA THR A 21 -8.79 -19.16 -9.10
C THR A 21 -7.32 -19.46 -9.40
N ASP A 22 -6.60 -18.56 -10.08
CA ASP A 22 -5.18 -18.72 -10.38
C ASP A 22 -4.28 -18.10 -9.30
N ILE A 23 -4.75 -17.01 -8.66
CA ILE A 23 -3.96 -16.19 -7.74
C ILE A 23 -4.11 -16.67 -6.30
N LEU A 24 -5.34 -16.94 -5.85
CA LEU A 24 -5.59 -17.33 -4.46
C LEU A 24 -4.83 -18.60 -4.05
N PRO A 25 -4.79 -19.68 -4.85
CA PRO A 25 -3.99 -20.86 -4.48
C PRO A 25 -2.49 -20.54 -4.32
N ARG A 26 -1.94 -19.61 -5.12
CA ARG A 26 -0.53 -19.20 -5.02
C ARG A 26 -0.26 -18.42 -3.73
N TYR A 27 -1.18 -17.54 -3.34
CA TYR A 27 -1.16 -16.86 -2.04
C TYR A 27 -1.18 -17.87 -0.89
N LEU A 28 -2.10 -18.84 -0.95
CA LEU A 28 -2.28 -19.85 0.11
C LEU A 28 -1.15 -20.89 0.19
N THR A 29 -0.41 -21.12 -0.89
CA THR A 29 0.60 -22.19 -0.98
C THR A 29 1.60 -22.13 0.18
N PHE A 30 2.18 -20.96 0.46
CA PHE A 30 3.21 -20.86 1.50
C PHE A 30 2.61 -20.87 2.91
N LEU A 31 1.48 -20.19 3.12
CA LEU A 31 0.76 -20.16 4.40
C LEU A 31 0.31 -21.56 4.86
N THR A 32 -0.24 -22.35 3.93
CA THR A 32 -0.69 -23.73 4.20
C THR A 32 0.47 -24.70 4.46
N HIS A 33 1.70 -24.35 4.09
CA HIS A 33 2.91 -25.10 4.41
C HIS A 33 3.53 -24.68 5.75
N MET A 34 3.55 -23.38 6.07
CA MET A 34 4.07 -22.85 7.33
C MET A 34 3.24 -23.31 8.54
N ARG A 35 1.90 -23.31 8.40
CA ARG A 35 0.98 -23.60 9.51
C ARG A 35 1.16 -25.02 10.11
N PRO A 36 1.19 -26.11 9.33
CA PRO A 36 1.45 -27.45 9.87
C PRO A 36 2.79 -27.55 10.59
N ILE A 37 3.81 -26.84 10.11
CA ILE A 37 5.14 -26.85 10.73
C ILE A 37 5.07 -26.29 12.15
N LEU A 38 4.57 -25.06 12.30
CA LEU A 38 4.42 -24.44 13.63
C LEU A 38 3.52 -25.26 14.56
N ARG A 39 2.45 -25.86 14.02
CA ARG A 39 1.53 -26.71 14.79
C ARG A 39 2.22 -27.98 15.30
N GLU A 40 3.02 -28.62 14.45
CA GLU A 40 3.75 -29.84 14.82
C GLU A 40 4.88 -29.53 15.80
N THR A 41 5.67 -28.47 15.54
CA THR A 41 6.67 -28.00 16.50
C THR A 41 6.04 -27.72 17.86
N ARG A 42 4.90 -27.03 17.90
CA ARG A 42 4.18 -26.78 19.17
C ARG A 42 3.81 -28.08 19.88
N ARG A 43 3.31 -29.08 19.15
CA ARG A 43 2.96 -30.38 19.73
C ARG A 43 4.18 -31.08 20.31
N ILE A 44 5.28 -31.11 19.56
CA ILE A 44 6.54 -31.72 20.01
C ILE A 44 7.06 -31.03 21.27
N ILE A 45 7.05 -29.70 21.30
CA ILE A 45 7.51 -28.95 22.47
C ILE A 45 6.59 -29.19 23.68
N ILE A 46 5.27 -29.31 23.51
CA ILE A 46 4.34 -29.69 24.60
C ILE A 46 4.74 -31.04 25.20
N ASP A 47 4.98 -32.03 24.34
CA ASP A 47 5.27 -33.42 24.72
C ASP A 47 6.70 -33.61 25.28
N LEU A 48 7.60 -32.65 25.07
CA LEU A 48 9.00 -32.72 25.54
C LEU A 48 9.12 -32.32 27.01
N ASP A 49 9.86 -33.07 27.81
CA ASP A 49 10.17 -32.66 29.19
C ASP A 49 10.95 -31.34 29.22
N ALA A 50 10.62 -30.45 30.17
CA ALA A 50 11.21 -29.11 30.23
C ALA A 50 12.74 -29.15 30.37
N ASP A 51 13.28 -30.11 31.12
CA ASP A 51 14.73 -30.25 31.29
C ASP A 51 15.45 -30.68 30.01
N LEU A 52 14.78 -31.44 29.13
CA LEU A 52 15.33 -31.84 27.83
C LEU A 52 15.35 -30.68 26.82
N LEU A 53 14.56 -29.62 27.07
CA LEU A 53 14.55 -28.41 26.25
C LEU A 53 15.86 -27.62 26.36
N LEU A 54 16.63 -27.78 27.46
CA LEU A 54 17.91 -27.10 27.65
C LEU A 54 19.03 -27.67 26.77
N ASP A 55 18.88 -28.89 26.28
CA ASP A 55 19.86 -29.54 25.44
C ASP A 55 19.61 -29.21 23.96
N THR A 56 20.44 -28.32 23.43
CA THR A 56 20.37 -27.91 22.02
C THR A 56 20.59 -29.09 21.06
N GLU A 57 21.31 -30.14 21.47
CA GLU A 57 21.50 -31.34 20.64
C GLU A 57 20.21 -32.15 20.51
N ILE A 58 19.36 -32.16 21.54
CA ILE A 58 18.04 -32.81 21.48
C ILE A 58 17.15 -32.06 20.49
N LEU A 59 17.15 -30.73 20.53
CA LEU A 59 16.41 -29.92 19.56
C LEU A 59 16.90 -30.12 18.13
N ASP A 60 18.21 -30.25 17.91
CA ASP A 60 18.77 -30.52 16.59
C ASP A 60 18.39 -31.92 16.07
N LYS A 61 18.40 -32.95 16.93
CA LYS A 61 17.94 -34.31 16.58
C LYS A 61 16.46 -34.32 16.19
N ILE A 62 15.61 -33.64 16.97
CA ILE A 62 14.18 -33.50 16.68
C ILE A 62 13.97 -32.82 15.33
N ARG A 63 14.66 -31.70 15.07
CA ARG A 63 14.61 -30.99 13.79
C ARG A 63 14.97 -31.91 12.62
N GLU A 64 16.09 -32.63 12.71
CA GLU A 64 16.53 -33.56 11.67
C GLU A 64 15.53 -34.69 11.40
N GLU A 65 14.89 -35.22 12.44
CA GLU A 65 13.83 -36.22 12.29
C GLU A 65 12.59 -35.66 11.58
N GLU A 66 12.17 -34.44 11.91
CA GLU A 66 11.05 -33.78 11.25
C GLU A 66 11.32 -33.50 9.76
N GLU A 67 12.55 -33.11 9.41
CA GLU A 67 12.97 -32.91 8.03
C GLU A 67 12.92 -34.22 7.23
N LYS A 68 13.39 -35.33 7.83
CA LYS A 68 13.37 -36.66 7.21
C LYS A 68 11.95 -37.20 6.97
N ARG A 69 10.94 -36.74 7.71
CA ARG A 69 9.54 -37.19 7.52
C ARG A 69 8.87 -36.59 6.26
N ASN A 70 9.47 -35.61 5.57
CA ASN A 70 8.80 -34.80 4.54
C ASN A 70 9.15 -35.11 3.07
N PHE A 71 9.79 -36.23 2.74
CA PHE A 71 10.37 -36.55 1.41
C PHE A 71 9.40 -36.73 0.21
N ARG A 72 8.13 -36.31 0.25
CA ARG A 72 7.15 -36.55 -0.84
C ARG A 72 6.52 -35.31 -1.49
N LYS A 73 7.22 -34.16 -1.57
CA LYS A 73 6.70 -32.95 -2.26
C LYS A 73 7.71 -32.29 -3.20
N VAL A 74 7.19 -31.47 -4.11
CA VAL A 74 7.93 -30.66 -5.11
C VAL A 74 9.17 -30.00 -4.48
N ARG A 75 10.34 -30.15 -5.11
CA ARG A 75 11.66 -29.76 -4.59
C ARG A 75 11.70 -28.37 -3.94
N ALA A 76 11.17 -27.34 -4.62
CA ALA A 76 11.18 -25.97 -4.10
C ALA A 76 10.32 -25.75 -2.83
N LEU A 77 9.20 -26.47 -2.69
CA LEU A 77 8.39 -26.42 -1.47
C LEU A 77 9.03 -27.20 -0.32
N SER A 78 9.76 -28.27 -0.66
CA SER A 78 10.56 -29.03 0.30
C SER A 78 11.69 -28.17 0.87
N GLU A 79 12.42 -27.46 0.00
CA GLU A 79 13.49 -26.53 0.38
C GLU A 79 12.97 -25.40 1.28
N PHE A 80 11.84 -24.76 0.90
CA PHE A 80 11.20 -23.74 1.75
C PHE A 80 10.77 -24.31 3.12
N SER A 81 10.18 -25.51 3.15
CA SER A 81 9.71 -26.12 4.39
C SER A 81 10.85 -26.50 5.33
N ALA A 82 11.98 -26.98 4.79
CA ALA A 82 13.18 -27.31 5.58
C ALA A 82 13.81 -26.04 6.17
N MET A 83 14.03 -25.03 5.32
CA MET A 83 14.52 -23.72 5.74
C MET A 83 13.63 -23.09 6.84
N TYR A 84 12.31 -23.14 6.65
CA TYR A 84 11.34 -22.63 7.62
C TYR A 84 11.43 -23.35 8.97
N ARG A 85 11.54 -24.69 8.97
CA ARG A 85 11.75 -25.49 10.18
C ARG A 85 13.05 -25.10 10.89
N SER A 86 14.13 -25.03 10.14
CA SER A 86 15.43 -24.64 10.70
C SER A 86 15.33 -23.30 11.43
N ASN A 87 14.75 -22.29 10.79
CA ASN A 87 14.57 -20.97 11.39
C ASN A 87 13.76 -21.00 12.70
N ILE A 88 12.69 -21.80 12.77
CA ILE A 88 11.89 -21.95 14.00
C ILE A 88 12.74 -22.50 15.14
N TYR A 89 13.48 -23.59 14.90
CA TYR A 89 14.30 -24.22 15.93
C TYR A 89 15.49 -23.35 16.35
N GLU A 90 16.12 -22.63 15.42
CA GLU A 90 17.17 -21.65 15.76
C GLU A 90 16.62 -20.54 16.66
N ILE A 91 15.44 -19.98 16.37
CA ILE A 91 14.80 -18.96 17.21
C ILE A 91 14.50 -19.49 18.62
N ILE A 92 14.02 -20.74 18.72
CA ILE A 92 13.78 -21.39 20.01
C ILE A 92 15.10 -21.53 20.79
N LYS A 93 16.16 -22.00 20.13
CA LYS A 93 17.50 -22.14 20.74
C LYS A 93 18.04 -20.80 21.23
N ASP A 94 17.95 -19.75 20.41
CA ASP A 94 18.39 -18.41 20.78
C ASP A 94 17.64 -17.88 22.00
N PHE A 95 16.32 -18.10 22.05
CA PHE A 95 15.49 -17.73 23.20
C PHE A 95 15.90 -18.47 24.47
N LEU A 96 16.12 -19.79 24.38
CA LEU A 96 16.59 -20.63 25.49
C LEU A 96 17.95 -20.16 26.01
N VAL A 97 18.94 -19.97 25.12
CA VAL A 97 20.28 -19.53 25.51
C VAL A 97 20.24 -18.18 26.21
N LYS A 98 19.39 -17.26 25.73
CA LYS A 98 19.24 -15.93 26.30
C LYS A 98 18.60 -15.93 27.69
N TYR A 99 17.58 -16.76 27.92
CA TYR A 99 16.73 -16.66 29.11
C TYR A 99 16.87 -17.81 30.13
N ARG A 100 17.56 -18.91 29.81
CA ARG A 100 17.73 -20.07 30.70
C ARG A 100 18.30 -19.77 32.09
N ASN A 101 19.02 -18.66 32.24
CA ASN A 101 19.60 -18.23 33.51
C ASN A 101 18.76 -17.16 34.24
N GLN A 102 17.69 -16.67 33.60
CA GLN A 102 16.89 -15.52 34.08
C GLN A 102 15.49 -15.94 34.55
N ILE A 103 14.91 -16.94 33.91
CA ILE A 103 13.56 -17.44 34.22
C ILE A 103 13.56 -18.97 34.29
N PRO A 104 12.65 -19.57 35.10
CA PRO A 104 12.48 -21.02 35.17
C PRO A 104 12.23 -21.65 33.79
N ILE A 105 12.81 -22.84 33.57
CA ILE A 105 12.70 -23.54 32.28
C ILE A 105 11.27 -23.91 31.91
N ILE A 106 10.41 -24.17 32.90
CA ILE A 106 8.99 -24.43 32.67
C ILE A 106 8.28 -23.20 32.11
N ASP A 107 8.60 -22.00 32.62
CA ASP A 107 8.04 -20.75 32.11
C ASP A 107 8.54 -20.47 30.69
N ILE A 108 9.84 -20.72 30.41
CA ILE A 108 10.39 -20.60 29.04
C ILE A 108 9.63 -21.51 28.08
N LYS A 109 9.39 -22.77 28.48
CA LYS A 109 8.63 -23.74 27.69
C LYS A 109 7.22 -23.23 27.41
N ASP A 110 6.53 -22.74 28.44
CA ASP A 110 5.17 -22.21 28.32
C ASP A 110 5.10 -21.00 27.39
N TYR A 111 6.06 -20.06 27.50
CA TYR A 111 6.18 -18.93 26.55
C TYR A 111 6.36 -19.41 25.11
N ILE A 112 7.24 -20.38 24.84
CA ILE A 112 7.44 -20.91 23.49
C ILE A 112 6.13 -21.52 22.96
N ILE A 113 5.41 -22.28 23.78
CA ILE A 113 4.14 -22.93 23.41
C ILE A 113 3.06 -21.88 23.09
N GLU A 114 2.99 -20.80 23.87
CA GLU A 114 2.07 -19.68 23.66
C GLU A 114 2.44 -18.89 22.39
N PHE A 115 3.71 -18.54 22.19
CA PHE A 115 4.16 -17.83 20.99
C PHE A 115 3.93 -18.65 19.70
N LEU A 116 4.09 -19.97 19.75
CA LEU A 116 3.73 -20.87 18.64
C LEU A 116 2.21 -20.91 18.42
N TYR A 117 1.41 -20.88 19.50
CA TYR A 117 -0.05 -20.85 19.41
C TYR A 117 -0.54 -19.56 18.72
N GLU A 118 -0.04 -18.41 19.14
CA GLU A 118 -0.30 -17.10 18.51
C GLU A 118 0.10 -17.11 17.02
N SER A 119 1.28 -17.64 16.70
CA SER A 119 1.79 -17.76 15.32
C SER A 119 0.90 -18.61 14.42
N VAL A 120 0.38 -19.72 14.95
CA VAL A 120 -0.61 -20.55 14.26
C VAL A 120 -1.93 -19.76 14.09
N GLY A 121 -2.33 -18.98 15.10
CA GLY A 121 -3.48 -18.08 15.06
C GLY A 121 -3.38 -17.04 13.94
N ALA A 122 -2.24 -16.38 13.80
CA ALA A 122 -1.97 -15.42 12.71
C ALA A 122 -2.06 -16.09 11.33
N LEU A 123 -1.42 -17.24 11.15
CA LEU A 123 -1.49 -18.00 9.89
C LEU A 123 -2.91 -18.51 9.59
N ASN A 124 -3.70 -18.82 10.61
CA ASN A 124 -5.10 -19.22 10.43
C ASN A 124 -5.91 -18.06 9.81
N VAL A 125 -5.76 -16.85 10.33
CA VAL A 125 -6.44 -15.67 9.76
C VAL A 125 -5.99 -15.41 8.34
N LEU A 126 -4.67 -15.37 8.10
CA LEU A 126 -4.11 -15.13 6.76
C LEU A 126 -4.54 -16.20 5.75
N SER A 127 -4.61 -17.47 6.15
CA SER A 127 -5.05 -18.57 5.28
C SER A 127 -6.55 -18.54 4.95
N HIS A 128 -7.35 -17.84 5.75
CA HIS A 128 -8.80 -17.68 5.57
C HIS A 128 -9.18 -16.21 5.41
N ILE A 129 -8.26 -15.41 4.86
CA ILE A 129 -8.46 -13.98 4.68
C ILE A 129 -9.63 -13.70 3.73
N THR A 130 -9.95 -14.64 2.85
CA THR A 130 -11.05 -14.58 1.86
C THR A 130 -11.56 -15.98 1.49
N ASN A 131 -12.68 -16.05 0.78
CA ASN A 131 -13.33 -17.30 0.35
C ASN A 131 -12.89 -17.68 -1.09
N PRO A 132 -12.51 -18.94 -1.35
CA PRO A 132 -12.23 -19.43 -2.70
C PRO A 132 -13.34 -19.18 -3.73
N ASP A 133 -14.60 -19.28 -3.31
CA ASP A 133 -15.76 -19.16 -4.19
C ASP A 133 -16.29 -17.71 -4.31
N GLU A 134 -15.61 -16.74 -3.69
CA GLU A 134 -16.07 -15.35 -3.59
C GLU A 134 -17.49 -15.21 -3.00
N ALA A 135 -17.96 -16.22 -2.26
CA ALA A 135 -19.22 -16.16 -1.52
C ALA A 135 -19.05 -15.37 -0.23
N ASN A 136 -20.04 -14.52 0.10
CA ASN A 136 -20.05 -13.66 1.29
C ASN A 136 -18.77 -12.82 1.45
N LEU A 137 -18.24 -12.27 0.35
CA LEU A 137 -17.02 -11.45 0.34
C LEU A 137 -17.05 -10.37 1.41
N GLU A 138 -18.21 -9.73 1.61
CA GLU A 138 -18.40 -8.62 2.55
C GLU A 138 -18.04 -8.96 4.00
N ASN A 139 -18.10 -10.25 4.37
CA ASN A 139 -17.76 -10.75 5.71
C ASN A 139 -16.34 -11.34 5.80
N THR A 140 -15.54 -11.22 4.74
CA THR A 140 -14.16 -11.71 4.73
C THR A 140 -13.20 -10.64 5.26
N TYR A 141 -12.14 -11.07 5.95
CA TYR A 141 -11.12 -10.16 6.47
C TYR A 141 -10.52 -9.29 5.36
N LEU A 142 -10.22 -9.87 4.19
CA LEU A 142 -9.65 -9.14 3.07
C LEU A 142 -10.57 -8.00 2.62
N TYR A 143 -11.87 -8.25 2.49
CA TYR A 143 -12.81 -7.24 2.04
C TYR A 143 -12.95 -6.12 3.07
N VAL A 144 -13.27 -6.47 4.32
CA VAL A 144 -13.55 -5.48 5.36
C VAL A 144 -12.31 -4.61 5.61
N LEU A 145 -11.13 -5.21 5.68
CA LEU A 145 -9.87 -4.46 5.86
C LEU A 145 -9.56 -3.61 4.64
N THR A 146 -9.80 -4.11 3.42
CA THR A 146 -9.64 -3.28 2.22
C THR A 146 -10.56 -2.08 2.28
N LYS A 147 -11.83 -2.24 2.67
CA LYS A 147 -12.79 -1.13 2.76
C LYS A 147 -12.44 -0.14 3.86
N PHE A 148 -12.01 -0.64 5.02
CA PHE A 148 -11.54 0.18 6.12
C PHE A 148 -10.37 1.09 5.72
N ILE A 149 -9.36 0.53 5.04
CA ILE A 149 -8.19 1.27 4.54
C ILE A 149 -8.57 2.18 3.36
N GLU A 150 -9.38 1.67 2.41
CA GLU A 150 -9.83 2.40 1.22
C GLU A 150 -10.54 3.68 1.62
N GLU A 151 -11.45 3.63 2.59
CA GLU A 151 -12.19 4.78 3.07
C GLU A 151 -11.28 5.91 3.58
N ARG A 152 -10.17 5.57 4.24
CA ARG A 152 -9.27 6.52 4.92
C ARG A 152 -8.15 7.05 4.03
N LEU A 153 -7.55 6.17 3.22
CA LEU A 153 -6.31 6.49 2.48
C LEU A 153 -6.50 6.65 0.98
N PHE A 154 -7.55 6.08 0.40
CA PHE A 154 -7.75 6.09 -1.06
C PHE A 154 -9.24 5.99 -1.39
N SER A 155 -10.02 6.99 -1.00
CA SER A 155 -11.48 6.89 -0.86
C SER A 155 -12.23 6.74 -2.19
N ARG A 156 -13.35 5.98 -2.20
CA ARG A 156 -14.28 5.92 -3.35
C ARG A 156 -15.44 6.91 -3.17
N GLY A 157 -15.90 7.47 -4.29
CA GLY A 157 -17.06 8.37 -4.32
C GLY A 157 -17.58 8.59 -5.74
N ARG A 158 -18.79 9.17 -5.83
CA ARG A 158 -19.46 9.47 -7.10
C ARG A 158 -18.82 10.65 -7.83
N ASN A 159 -18.26 11.60 -7.09
CA ASN A 159 -17.60 12.79 -7.60
C ASN A 159 -16.39 13.14 -6.74
N LEU A 160 -15.61 14.11 -7.20
CA LEU A 160 -14.37 14.53 -6.58
C LEU A 160 -14.59 15.15 -5.18
N SER A 161 -15.60 16.01 -5.03
CA SER A 161 -15.95 16.66 -3.76
C SER A 161 -16.21 15.65 -2.64
N ILE A 162 -17.05 14.62 -2.89
CA ILE A 162 -17.32 13.56 -1.90
C ILE A 162 -16.04 12.81 -1.50
N ILE A 163 -15.16 12.53 -2.46
CA ILE A 163 -13.91 11.81 -2.17
C ILE A 163 -12.99 12.70 -1.33
N TYR A 164 -12.84 13.96 -1.71
CA TYR A 164 -12.01 14.93 -1.01
C TYR A 164 -12.48 15.13 0.43
N SER A 165 -13.78 15.37 0.67
CA SER A 165 -14.32 15.56 2.01
C SER A 165 -14.11 14.34 2.91
N LYS A 166 -14.18 13.12 2.35
CA LYS A 166 -13.84 11.90 3.12
C LYS A 166 -12.38 11.88 3.51
N LEU A 167 -11.48 12.18 2.56
CA LEU A 167 -10.04 12.20 2.82
C LEU A 167 -9.68 13.28 3.86
N LEU A 168 -10.25 14.47 3.71
CA LEU A 168 -10.09 15.57 4.66
C LEU A 168 -10.59 15.21 6.06
N GLY A 169 -11.69 14.47 6.17
CA GLY A 169 -12.22 14.01 7.46
C GLY A 169 -11.27 13.10 8.25
N TYR A 170 -10.27 12.51 7.62
CA TYR A 170 -9.25 11.66 8.26
C TYR A 170 -7.85 12.28 8.24
N SER A 171 -7.68 13.45 7.62
CA SER A 171 -6.34 13.97 7.34
C SER A 171 -5.61 14.46 8.60
N SER A 172 -6.34 14.91 9.63
CA SER A 172 -5.76 15.29 10.93
C SER A 172 -4.82 14.24 11.51
N ASP A 173 -5.17 12.96 11.36
CA ASP A 173 -4.43 11.84 11.92
C ASP A 173 -3.64 11.07 10.85
N LEU A 174 -4.14 11.08 9.60
CA LEU A 174 -3.63 10.21 8.52
C LEU A 174 -3.03 10.97 7.33
N TYR A 175 -2.83 12.29 7.41
CA TYR A 175 -2.30 13.07 6.29
C TYR A 175 -0.98 12.52 5.75
N ASP A 176 -0.04 12.13 6.61
CA ASP A 176 1.22 11.56 6.14
C ASP A 176 1.03 10.19 5.45
N CYS A 177 0.11 9.36 5.93
CA CYS A 177 -0.26 8.11 5.27
C CYS A 177 -0.91 8.37 3.90
N GLN A 178 -1.82 9.35 3.83
CA GLN A 178 -2.49 9.77 2.60
C GLN A 178 -1.48 10.32 1.59
N ARG A 179 -0.56 11.18 2.03
CA ARG A 179 0.56 11.69 1.21
C ARG A 179 1.46 10.57 0.74
N HIS A 180 1.78 9.62 1.61
CA HIS A 180 2.63 8.47 1.28
C HIS A 180 2.01 7.62 0.16
N MET A 181 0.69 7.52 0.04
CA MET A 181 0.04 6.81 -1.09
C MET A 181 0.39 7.39 -2.46
N LEU A 182 0.82 8.65 -2.53
CA LEU A 182 1.19 9.32 -3.78
C LEU A 182 2.70 9.35 -4.04
N GLN A 183 3.55 8.94 -3.10
CA GLN A 183 5.00 9.15 -3.17
C GLN A 183 5.80 7.84 -3.32
N PRO A 184 5.83 7.21 -4.51
CA PRO A 184 6.60 5.99 -4.73
C PRO A 184 8.11 6.21 -4.55
N HIS A 185 8.78 5.37 -3.75
CA HIS A 185 10.21 5.51 -3.41
C HIS A 185 11.19 5.11 -4.51
N THR A 186 10.77 4.32 -5.50
CA THR A 186 11.67 3.96 -6.58
C THR A 186 11.93 5.20 -7.44
N TYR A 187 13.16 5.75 -7.32
CA TYR A 187 13.82 6.57 -8.33
C TYR A 187 13.82 5.79 -9.66
N TYR A 188 12.70 5.75 -10.35
CA TYR A 188 12.65 5.32 -11.72
C TYR A 188 12.67 6.59 -12.56
N ARG A 189 13.68 6.69 -13.45
CA ARG A 189 13.86 7.82 -14.36
C ARG A 189 12.51 8.13 -14.97
N GLU A 190 11.97 9.30 -14.62
CA GLU A 190 10.98 9.97 -15.45
C GLU A 190 11.57 9.96 -16.85
N LYS A 191 11.12 9.03 -17.69
CA LYS A 191 11.17 9.30 -19.12
C LYS A 191 10.05 10.31 -19.31
N LEU A 192 10.42 11.59 -19.23
CA LEU A 192 9.65 12.74 -19.71
C LEU A 192 9.09 12.49 -21.14
N GLU A 193 9.61 11.49 -21.85
CA GLU A 193 9.18 11.04 -23.18
C GLU A 193 7.92 10.14 -23.21
N SER A 194 7.29 9.82 -22.08
CA SER A 194 6.04 9.06 -22.09
C SER A 194 4.87 9.94 -22.55
N SER A 195 4.62 9.92 -23.87
CA SER A 195 3.54 10.63 -24.57
C SER A 195 2.10 10.19 -24.21
N ASP A 196 1.92 9.24 -23.28
CA ASP A 196 0.60 8.82 -22.84
C ASP A 196 0.08 9.75 -21.73
N LEU A 197 -0.48 10.87 -22.19
CA LEU A 197 -1.22 11.89 -21.44
C LEU A 197 -2.33 11.35 -20.53
N PHE A 198 -2.74 10.09 -20.73
CA PHE A 198 -3.80 9.44 -19.97
C PHE A 198 -3.34 8.83 -18.65
N GLU A 199 -2.04 8.66 -18.36
CA GLU A 199 -1.60 8.05 -17.11
C GLU A 199 -1.40 9.05 -15.96
N ILE A 200 -1.87 8.71 -14.75
CA ILE A 200 -1.71 9.49 -13.52
C ILE A 200 -0.51 8.95 -12.74
N PRO A 201 0.63 9.66 -12.67
CA PRO A 201 1.82 9.22 -11.96
C PRO A 201 1.72 9.53 -10.46
N GLY A 202 2.67 9.00 -9.69
CA GLY A 202 2.93 9.48 -8.34
C GLY A 202 3.56 10.88 -8.33
N ILE A 203 3.65 11.48 -7.15
CA ILE A 203 4.26 12.77 -6.91
C ILE A 203 5.77 12.58 -6.71
N SER A 204 6.55 13.07 -7.67
CA SER A 204 8.01 13.13 -7.56
C SER A 204 8.45 14.31 -6.69
N PRO A 205 9.71 14.37 -6.24
CA PRO A 205 10.23 15.51 -5.48
C PRO A 205 10.07 16.85 -6.23
N LYS A 206 10.21 16.85 -7.56
CA LYS A 206 9.97 18.02 -8.41
C LYS A 206 8.53 18.50 -8.28
N VAL A 207 7.57 17.59 -8.42
CA VAL A 207 6.14 17.89 -8.28
C VAL A 207 5.79 18.34 -6.86
N TYR A 208 6.36 17.70 -5.83
CA TYR A 208 6.19 18.12 -4.44
C TYR A 208 6.60 19.59 -4.24
N ASN A 209 7.75 19.99 -4.79
CA ASN A 209 8.22 21.37 -4.68
C ASN A 209 7.35 22.35 -5.46
N ILE A 210 6.83 21.97 -6.63
CA ILE A 210 5.85 22.77 -7.38
C ILE A 210 4.61 23.04 -6.52
N ILE A 211 4.04 22.02 -5.87
CA ILE A 211 2.87 22.17 -4.98
C ILE A 211 3.18 23.16 -3.83
N ASN A 212 4.36 23.05 -3.23
CA ASN A 212 4.78 23.94 -2.15
C ASN A 212 4.87 25.39 -2.63
N ASN A 213 5.49 25.64 -3.78
CA ASN A 213 5.63 26.98 -4.34
C ASN A 213 4.27 27.57 -4.69
N VAL A 214 3.40 26.80 -5.33
CA VAL A 214 2.02 27.19 -5.63
C VAL A 214 1.29 27.60 -4.35
N THR A 215 1.32 26.75 -3.32
CA THR A 215 0.64 27.01 -2.04
C THR A 215 1.18 28.28 -1.38
N SER A 216 2.51 28.44 -1.38
CA SER A 216 3.19 29.60 -0.82
C SER A 216 2.81 30.90 -1.53
N LEU A 217 2.91 30.93 -2.86
CA LEU A 217 2.60 32.13 -3.65
C LEU A 217 1.13 32.51 -3.55
N PHE A 218 0.22 31.53 -3.60
CA PHE A 218 -1.20 31.81 -3.41
C PHE A 218 -1.47 32.48 -2.06
N ASN A 219 -0.84 32.03 -0.98
CA ASN A 219 -1.08 32.60 0.34
C ASN A 219 -0.37 33.93 0.60
N LEU A 220 0.84 34.12 0.07
CA LEU A 220 1.70 35.25 0.41
C LEU A 220 1.51 36.45 -0.51
N ASP A 221 1.42 36.22 -1.83
CA ASP A 221 1.39 37.30 -2.82
C ASP A 221 0.60 36.91 -4.08
N PRO A 222 -0.70 36.60 -3.95
CA PRO A 222 -1.53 36.33 -5.12
C PRO A 222 -1.88 37.65 -5.82
N ASN A 223 -1.79 37.65 -7.14
CA ASN A 223 -2.54 38.61 -7.95
C ASN A 223 -4.04 38.25 -7.90
N PHE A 224 -4.92 39.21 -8.21
CA PHE A 224 -6.35 38.95 -8.33
C PHE A 224 -6.83 39.36 -9.71
N GLY A 225 -7.61 38.50 -10.35
CA GLY A 225 -8.26 38.79 -11.63
C GLY A 225 -9.63 38.16 -11.72
N GLU A 226 -10.36 38.45 -12.79
CA GLU A 226 -11.75 38.05 -12.95
C GLU A 226 -11.92 36.53 -12.94
N PHE A 227 -12.98 36.05 -12.29
CA PHE A 227 -13.39 34.65 -12.32
C PHE A 227 -14.24 34.43 -13.59
N PRO A 228 -13.75 33.72 -14.61
CA PRO A 228 -14.48 33.58 -15.87
C PRO A 228 -15.88 32.96 -15.72
N GLU A 229 -16.07 32.08 -14.74
CA GLU A 229 -17.32 31.36 -14.51
C GLU A 229 -18.32 32.14 -13.62
N ARG A 230 -17.88 33.17 -12.90
CA ARG A 230 -18.72 33.86 -11.90
C ARG A 230 -18.55 35.38 -11.96
N GLU A 231 -19.63 36.05 -12.34
CA GLU A 231 -19.67 37.52 -12.35
C GLU A 231 -19.38 38.10 -10.96
N ASN A 232 -18.68 39.23 -10.95
CA ASN A 232 -18.32 40.00 -9.75
C ASN A 232 -17.45 39.25 -8.73
N GLN A 233 -16.81 38.14 -9.11
CA GLN A 233 -15.82 37.45 -8.29
C GLN A 233 -14.43 37.54 -8.91
N GLU A 234 -13.42 37.64 -8.05
CA GLU A 234 -12.01 37.59 -8.44
C GLU A 234 -11.32 36.38 -7.81
N LEU A 235 -10.54 35.68 -8.64
CA LEU A 235 -9.72 34.54 -8.24
C LEU A 235 -8.30 34.97 -7.93
N PRO A 236 -7.62 34.26 -7.01
CA PRO A 236 -6.19 34.42 -6.85
C PRO A 236 -5.47 33.85 -8.08
N MET A 237 -4.42 34.53 -8.51
CA MET A 237 -3.62 34.22 -9.70
C MET A 237 -2.14 34.35 -9.35
N ILE A 238 -1.34 33.40 -9.80
CA ILE A 238 0.13 33.46 -9.65
C ILE A 238 0.79 33.33 -11.01
N LEU A 239 1.97 33.93 -11.17
CA LEU A 239 2.68 33.88 -12.45
C LEU A 239 3.19 32.46 -12.70
N LYS A 240 2.86 31.91 -13.88
CA LYS A 240 3.35 30.60 -14.33
C LYS A 240 4.87 30.52 -14.27
N SER A 241 5.56 31.58 -14.71
CA SER A 241 7.03 31.67 -14.74
C SER A 241 7.65 31.53 -13.34
N GLU A 242 7.05 32.15 -12.31
CA GLU A 242 7.54 32.06 -10.93
C GLU A 242 7.46 30.64 -10.37
N VAL A 243 6.48 29.86 -10.85
CA VAL A 243 6.28 28.48 -10.38
C VAL A 243 7.10 27.48 -11.18
N PHE A 244 7.18 27.62 -12.51
CA PHE A 244 7.69 26.57 -13.40
C PHE A 244 9.11 26.79 -13.89
N ASP A 245 9.54 28.03 -14.13
CA ASP A 245 10.89 28.33 -14.64
C ASP A 245 12.01 27.73 -13.78
N PRO A 246 11.91 27.69 -12.43
CA PRO A 246 12.93 27.04 -11.59
C PRO A 246 13.12 25.54 -11.84
N TYR A 247 12.21 24.91 -12.58
CA TYR A 247 12.13 23.47 -12.79
C TYR A 247 12.24 23.06 -14.26
N ILE A 248 12.39 24.01 -15.19
CA ILE A 248 12.57 23.73 -16.61
C ILE A 248 14.07 23.77 -16.91
N ASP A 249 14.69 22.59 -17.03
CA ASP A 249 16.14 22.49 -17.29
C ASP A 249 16.48 22.70 -18.79
N SER A 250 15.49 22.54 -19.68
CA SER A 250 15.68 22.65 -21.13
C SER A 250 14.65 23.56 -21.80
N ILE A 251 15.06 24.32 -22.83
CA ILE A 251 14.17 25.11 -23.71
C ILE A 251 13.40 24.17 -24.68
N ALA A 252 13.06 22.96 -24.25
CA ALA A 252 12.32 21.99 -25.05
C ALA A 252 10.83 22.12 -24.70
N ASN A 253 10.01 22.50 -25.68
CA ASN A 253 8.55 22.64 -25.54
C ASN A 253 7.89 21.43 -24.84
N ALA A 254 8.43 20.22 -25.00
CA ALA A 254 7.88 19.02 -24.38
C ALA A 254 8.00 18.98 -22.84
N GLU A 255 9.06 19.55 -22.25
CA GLU A 255 9.21 19.61 -20.79
C GLU A 255 8.29 20.67 -20.19
N GLU A 256 8.15 21.80 -20.89
CA GLU A 256 7.21 22.87 -20.53
C GLU A 256 5.76 22.36 -20.57
N GLU A 257 5.33 21.73 -21.67
CA GLU A 257 3.99 21.14 -21.81
C GLU A 257 3.73 20.08 -20.72
N ALA A 258 4.73 19.25 -20.39
CA ALA A 258 4.60 18.26 -19.34
C ALA A 258 4.41 18.91 -17.96
N ILE A 259 5.12 20.00 -17.66
CA ILE A 259 4.99 20.72 -16.39
C ILE A 259 3.67 21.50 -16.32
N GLU A 260 3.21 22.09 -17.41
CA GLU A 260 1.89 22.74 -17.45
C GLU A 260 0.76 21.75 -17.14
N GLN A 261 0.83 20.53 -17.67
CA GLN A 261 -0.15 19.48 -17.39
C GLN A 261 -0.15 19.00 -15.95
N ILE A 262 0.97 19.17 -15.22
CA ILE A 262 1.02 18.88 -13.78
C ILE A 262 0.03 19.78 -13.04
N SER A 263 -0.13 21.04 -13.45
CA SER A 263 -1.04 22.00 -12.82
C SER A 263 -2.50 21.51 -12.84
N GLU A 264 -2.92 20.88 -13.94
CA GLU A 264 -4.26 20.35 -14.09
C GLU A 264 -4.59 19.27 -13.07
N ARG A 265 -3.59 18.47 -12.68
CA ARG A 265 -3.77 17.35 -11.76
C ARG A 265 -3.96 17.79 -10.30
N PHE A 266 -3.52 19.01 -9.96
CA PHE A 266 -3.78 19.65 -8.67
C PHE A 266 -4.94 20.65 -8.73
N GLY A 267 -5.75 20.62 -9.81
CA GLY A 267 -6.96 21.42 -9.94
C GLY A 267 -6.72 22.85 -10.42
N LEU A 268 -5.57 23.13 -11.02
CA LEU A 268 -5.24 24.44 -11.59
C LEU A 268 -5.43 24.44 -13.11
N ARG A 269 -5.40 25.64 -13.67
CA ARG A 269 -5.41 25.89 -15.12
C ARG A 269 -4.59 27.13 -15.43
N ILE A 270 -4.22 27.27 -16.71
CA ILE A 270 -3.50 28.43 -17.21
C ILE A 270 -4.49 29.36 -17.92
N ILE A 271 -4.47 30.64 -17.57
CA ILE A 271 -5.21 31.72 -18.25
C ILE A 271 -4.20 32.65 -18.94
N ASP A 272 -4.55 33.07 -20.17
CA ASP A 272 -3.76 33.97 -21.02
C ASP A 272 -2.32 33.50 -21.30
N GLY A 273 -2.02 32.22 -21.07
CA GLY A 273 -0.66 31.66 -21.17
C GLY A 273 0.30 32.14 -20.06
N ILE A 274 -0.18 32.94 -19.10
CA ILE A 274 0.66 33.66 -18.13
C ILE A 274 0.33 33.27 -16.70
N PHE A 275 -0.95 33.12 -16.37
CA PHE A 275 -1.40 32.99 -14.99
C PHE A 275 -1.84 31.56 -14.67
N LEU A 276 -1.36 31.02 -13.56
CA LEU A 276 -1.91 29.84 -12.93
C LEU A 276 -3.03 30.23 -11.97
N VAL A 277 -4.21 29.66 -12.19
CA VAL A 277 -5.41 29.92 -11.40
C VAL A 277 -6.12 28.62 -11.04
N PRO A 278 -6.89 28.55 -9.94
CA PRO A 278 -7.69 27.38 -9.64
C PRO A 278 -8.85 27.21 -10.64
N ARG A 279 -9.18 25.96 -10.96
CA ARG A 279 -10.38 25.60 -11.72
C ARG A 279 -11.64 25.76 -10.86
N GLU A 280 -12.80 25.91 -11.48
CA GLU A 280 -14.07 26.09 -10.76
C GLU A 280 -14.34 24.97 -9.75
N ASP A 281 -14.08 23.72 -10.12
CA ASP A 281 -14.27 22.55 -9.24
C ASP A 281 -13.36 22.58 -8.01
N LEU A 282 -12.11 23.01 -8.17
CA LEU A 282 -11.20 23.26 -7.04
C LEU A 282 -11.67 24.45 -6.20
N VAL A 283 -12.10 25.56 -6.81
CA VAL A 283 -12.60 26.73 -6.09
C VAL A 283 -13.80 26.37 -5.21
N ASP A 284 -14.75 25.62 -5.74
CA ASP A 284 -15.91 25.15 -4.99
C ASP A 284 -15.50 24.28 -3.81
N LEU A 285 -14.60 23.34 -4.04
CA LEU A 285 -14.06 22.48 -3.00
C LEU A 285 -13.38 23.29 -1.89
N LEU A 286 -12.53 24.23 -2.25
CA LEU A 286 -11.81 25.06 -1.30
C LEU A 286 -12.77 25.99 -0.53
N ALA A 287 -13.77 26.56 -1.20
CA ALA A 287 -14.76 27.42 -0.57
C ALA A 287 -15.67 26.65 0.41
N GLU A 288 -16.13 25.45 0.03
CA GLU A 288 -16.95 24.57 0.89
C GLU A 288 -16.22 24.17 2.18
N ASN A 289 -14.88 24.04 2.12
CA ASN A 289 -14.05 23.62 3.25
C ASN A 289 -13.33 24.80 3.95
N ASN A 290 -13.75 26.04 3.69
CA ASN A 290 -13.18 27.27 4.29
C ASN A 290 -11.69 27.52 4.01
N PHE A 291 -11.17 27.02 2.89
CA PHE A 291 -9.83 27.32 2.39
C PHE A 291 -9.79 28.55 1.46
N LEU A 292 -10.94 29.16 1.17
CA LEU A 292 -11.08 30.43 0.46
C LEU A 292 -11.97 31.39 1.26
N ARG A 293 -11.40 32.50 1.71
CA ARG A 293 -12.13 33.57 2.40
C ARG A 293 -12.67 34.58 1.39
N LYS A 294 -13.97 34.87 1.45
CA LYS A 294 -14.60 35.93 0.65
C LYS A 294 -14.33 37.30 1.27
N ASN A 295 -13.86 38.25 0.46
CA ASN A 295 -13.65 39.64 0.87
C ASN A 295 -14.29 40.61 -0.14
N SER A 296 -15.38 41.25 0.28
CA SER A 296 -16.05 42.28 -0.53
C SER A 296 -15.21 43.55 -0.58
N GLN A 297 -14.86 43.98 -1.78
CA GLN A 297 -14.09 45.19 -2.03
C GLN A 297 -15.02 46.39 -2.25
N SER A 298 -14.49 47.60 -2.13
CA SER A 298 -15.22 48.85 -2.35
C SER A 298 -15.67 49.05 -3.81
N ASP A 299 -15.08 48.33 -4.76
CA ASP A 299 -15.44 48.32 -6.17
C ASP A 299 -16.63 47.38 -6.49
N GLY A 300 -17.22 46.76 -5.47
CA GLY A 300 -18.36 45.84 -5.61
C GLY A 300 -17.96 44.40 -5.95
N LYS A 301 -16.67 44.12 -6.18
CA LYS A 301 -16.18 42.76 -6.44
C LYS A 301 -15.94 41.98 -5.15
N VAL A 302 -16.03 40.67 -5.23
CA VAL A 302 -15.71 39.74 -4.13
C VAL A 302 -14.41 39.01 -4.46
N ARG A 303 -13.35 39.30 -3.70
CA ARG A 303 -12.06 38.59 -3.81
C ARG A 303 -12.07 37.31 -3.01
N LEU A 304 -11.64 36.21 -3.63
CA LEU A 304 -11.45 34.92 -2.99
C LEU A 304 -10.01 34.79 -2.49
N ILE A 305 -9.79 35.06 -1.21
CA ILE A 305 -8.47 35.05 -0.58
C ILE A 305 -8.13 33.61 -0.15
N PRO A 306 -7.08 33.00 -0.69
CA PRO A 306 -6.67 31.64 -0.34
C PRO A 306 -6.13 31.53 1.10
N GLN A 307 -6.41 30.39 1.71
CA GLN A 307 -5.94 29.96 3.02
C GLN A 307 -5.49 28.50 2.92
N LEU A 308 -4.57 28.26 1.99
CA LEU A 308 -4.19 26.92 1.56
C LEU A 308 -3.08 26.35 2.42
N SER A 309 -3.06 25.03 2.52
CA SER A 309 -1.90 24.26 2.96
C SER A 309 -1.46 23.33 1.83
N ASN A 310 -0.24 22.82 1.90
CA ASN A 310 0.20 21.77 0.97
C ASN A 310 -0.80 20.60 1.00
N GLU A 311 -1.27 20.26 2.20
CA GLU A 311 -2.28 19.24 2.44
C GLU A 311 -3.53 19.45 1.59
N SER A 312 -4.01 20.69 1.44
CA SER A 312 -5.19 21.00 0.64
C SER A 312 -5.04 20.51 -0.82
N LEU A 313 -3.87 20.72 -1.43
CA LEU A 313 -3.58 20.30 -2.81
C LEU A 313 -3.16 18.83 -2.92
N PHE A 314 -2.47 18.27 -1.92
CA PHE A 314 -2.16 16.84 -1.85
C PHE A 314 -3.42 15.99 -1.79
N LEU A 315 -4.37 16.35 -0.92
CA LEU A 315 -5.64 15.66 -0.80
C LEU A 315 -6.47 15.79 -2.07
N TYR A 316 -6.37 16.92 -2.78
CA TYR A 316 -7.02 17.09 -4.09
C TYR A 316 -6.46 16.11 -5.12
N TYR A 317 -5.14 16.00 -5.23
CA TYR A 317 -4.52 15.04 -6.15
C TYR A 317 -4.87 13.60 -5.77
N LEU A 318 -4.88 13.28 -4.47
CA LEU A 318 -5.28 11.96 -3.97
C LEU A 318 -6.74 11.64 -4.33
N ALA A 319 -7.64 12.62 -4.19
CA ALA A 319 -9.03 12.49 -4.60
C ALA A 319 -9.15 12.27 -6.11
N PHE A 320 -8.38 13.01 -6.92
CA PHE A 320 -8.34 12.88 -8.36
C PHE A 320 -7.85 11.50 -8.80
N ALA A 321 -6.73 11.02 -8.22
CA ALA A 321 -6.21 9.68 -8.44
C ALA A 321 -7.21 8.59 -8.01
N SER A 322 -7.90 8.80 -6.89
CA SER A 322 -8.93 7.89 -6.37
C SER A 322 -10.17 7.82 -7.26
N GLN A 323 -10.56 8.91 -7.91
CA GLN A 323 -11.65 8.95 -8.88
C GLN A 323 -11.25 8.27 -10.20
N ARG A 324 -9.99 8.43 -10.62
CA ARG A 324 -9.47 8.02 -11.92
C ARG A 324 -8.60 6.76 -11.86
N ARG A 325 -8.99 5.78 -11.04
CA ARG A 325 -8.24 4.52 -10.80
C ARG A 325 -7.82 3.74 -12.06
N GLY A 326 -8.63 3.78 -13.12
CA GLY A 326 -8.33 3.11 -14.38
C GLY A 326 -7.15 3.71 -15.16
N PHE A 327 -6.75 4.93 -14.79
CA PHE A 327 -5.74 5.73 -15.45
C PHE A 327 -4.45 5.83 -14.64
N LEU A 328 -4.36 5.17 -13.47
CA LEU A 328 -3.14 5.20 -12.69
C LEU A 328 -1.96 4.60 -13.47
N SER A 329 -0.79 5.24 -13.32
CA SER A 329 0.45 4.72 -13.87
C SER A 329 0.74 3.35 -13.26
N LYS A 330 1.50 2.55 -13.99
CA LYS A 330 1.93 1.24 -13.51
C LYS A 330 2.64 1.34 -12.15
N GLU A 331 3.45 2.36 -11.94
CA GLU A 331 4.20 2.56 -10.70
C GLU A 331 3.28 2.87 -9.53
N LEU A 332 2.35 3.80 -9.70
CA LEU A 332 1.41 4.19 -8.65
C LEU A 332 0.47 3.03 -8.28
N ILE A 333 0.03 2.23 -9.25
CA ILE A 333 -0.76 1.00 -8.99
C ILE A 333 0.02 0.04 -8.09
N ASN A 334 1.28 -0.22 -8.42
CA ASN A 334 2.13 -1.11 -7.64
C ASN A 334 2.34 -0.57 -6.23
N TRP A 335 2.58 0.74 -6.11
CA TRP A 335 2.80 1.43 -4.86
C TRP A 335 1.60 1.38 -3.91
N ILE A 336 0.40 1.77 -4.40
CA ILE A 336 -0.84 1.72 -3.61
C ILE A 336 -1.15 0.27 -3.22
N SER A 337 -1.03 -0.67 -4.16
CA SER A 337 -1.28 -2.09 -3.88
C SER A 337 -0.35 -2.64 -2.81
N MET A 338 0.93 -2.25 -2.85
CA MET A 338 1.92 -2.67 -1.86
C MET A 338 1.56 -2.15 -0.47
N ASN A 339 1.24 -0.86 -0.37
CA ASN A 339 0.84 -0.24 0.88
C ASN A 339 -0.39 -0.92 1.50
N PHE A 340 -1.44 -1.17 0.70
CA PHE A 340 -2.62 -1.88 1.18
C PHE A 340 -2.29 -3.32 1.61
N ALA A 341 -1.53 -4.07 0.80
CA ALA A 341 -1.13 -5.44 1.14
C ALA A 341 -0.31 -5.48 2.43
N PHE A 342 0.62 -4.54 2.58
CA PHE A 342 1.48 -4.42 3.76
C PHE A 342 0.68 -4.05 5.01
N LEU A 343 -0.17 -3.03 4.94
CA LEU A 343 -1.03 -2.60 6.05
C LEU A 343 -1.95 -3.73 6.53
N ILE A 344 -2.58 -4.47 5.61
CA ILE A 344 -3.43 -5.63 5.94
C ILE A 344 -2.61 -6.74 6.60
N TYR A 345 -1.48 -7.11 5.98
CA TYR A 345 -0.62 -8.17 6.50
C TYR A 345 -0.11 -7.84 7.90
N MET A 346 0.44 -6.64 8.09
CA MET A 346 0.98 -6.20 9.37
C MET A 346 -0.09 -5.97 10.42
N GLY A 347 -1.26 -5.44 10.06
CA GLY A 347 -2.38 -5.27 10.98
C GLY A 347 -2.86 -6.60 11.56
N ILE A 348 -2.96 -7.64 10.71
CA ILE A 348 -3.30 -9.00 11.17
C ILE A 348 -2.21 -9.57 12.09
N LEU A 349 -0.94 -9.37 11.75
CA LEU A 349 0.17 -9.84 12.59
C LEU A 349 0.19 -9.12 13.95
N LYS A 350 0.06 -7.79 13.97
CA LYS A 350 0.00 -6.99 15.20
C LYS A 350 -1.21 -7.36 16.06
N TRP A 351 -2.33 -7.73 15.45
CA TRP A 351 -3.50 -8.22 16.17
C TRP A 351 -3.30 -9.61 16.79
N LYS A 352 -2.64 -10.53 16.09
CA LYS A 352 -2.55 -11.94 16.51
C LYS A 352 -1.29 -12.31 17.26
N LEU A 353 -0.22 -11.52 17.15
CA LEU A 353 1.07 -11.79 17.76
C LEU A 353 1.33 -10.75 18.84
N SER A 354 1.67 -11.22 20.04
CA SER A 354 2.13 -10.34 21.11
C SER A 354 3.44 -9.64 20.70
N ASP A 355 3.69 -8.45 21.25
CA ASP A 355 4.91 -7.70 20.97
C ASP A 355 6.19 -8.41 21.41
N GLN A 356 6.07 -9.40 22.31
CA GLN A 356 7.16 -10.24 22.79
C GLN A 356 7.32 -11.55 22.01
N ASN A 357 6.45 -11.82 21.03
CA ASN A 357 6.46 -13.07 20.29
C ASN A 357 7.78 -13.25 19.52
N ILE A 358 8.55 -14.27 19.90
CA ILE A 358 9.88 -14.53 19.34
C ILE A 358 9.86 -14.93 17.86
N PHE A 359 8.71 -15.38 17.35
CA PHE A 359 8.56 -15.78 15.94
C PHE A 359 8.12 -14.62 15.04
N TYR A 360 7.86 -13.43 15.58
CA TYR A 360 7.52 -12.24 14.79
C TYR A 360 8.52 -11.97 13.64
N PRO A 361 9.84 -12.13 13.80
CA PRO A 361 10.82 -11.95 12.73
C PRO A 361 10.60 -12.87 11.53
N ILE A 362 10.09 -14.10 11.74
CA ILE A 362 9.82 -15.05 10.63
C ILE A 362 8.77 -14.48 9.66
N PHE A 363 7.76 -13.80 10.19
CA PHE A 363 6.70 -13.19 9.40
C PHE A 363 7.17 -11.93 8.68
N LYS A 364 8.16 -11.23 9.23
CA LYS A 364 8.79 -10.06 8.63
C LYS A 364 9.96 -10.40 7.71
N ASP A 365 10.40 -11.65 7.70
CA ASP A 365 11.52 -12.09 6.89
C ASP A 365 11.25 -11.86 5.39
N LEU A 366 12.31 -11.53 4.68
CA LEU A 366 12.27 -11.22 3.25
C LEU A 366 11.68 -12.39 2.45
N GLN A 367 12.11 -13.61 2.74
CA GLN A 367 11.68 -14.78 1.98
C GLN A 367 10.20 -15.07 2.21
N THR A 368 9.67 -14.77 3.39
CA THR A 368 8.23 -14.85 3.68
C THR A 368 7.46 -13.76 2.93
N ASN A 369 7.90 -12.51 3.05
CA ASN A 369 7.24 -11.35 2.44
C ASN A 369 7.21 -11.42 0.90
N GLU A 370 8.30 -11.82 0.26
CA GLU A 370 8.39 -11.99 -1.21
C GLU A 370 7.45 -13.06 -1.77
N LYS A 371 6.95 -13.97 -0.93
CA LYS A 371 6.04 -15.05 -1.31
C LYS A 371 4.59 -14.72 -1.02
N ILE A 372 4.31 -13.87 -0.02
CA ILE A 372 2.94 -13.54 0.41
C ILE A 372 2.46 -12.24 -0.22
N LEU A 373 3.21 -11.14 -0.07
CA LEU A 373 2.77 -9.79 -0.42
C LEU A 373 2.44 -9.63 -1.92
N PRO A 374 3.24 -10.12 -2.89
CA PRO A 374 2.92 -9.97 -4.31
C PRO A 374 1.57 -10.56 -4.70
N TYR A 375 1.19 -11.71 -4.13
CA TYR A 375 -0.10 -12.31 -4.42
C TYR A 375 -1.24 -11.61 -3.69
N LEU A 376 -1.01 -11.13 -2.47
CA LEU A 376 -1.99 -10.30 -1.75
C LEU A 376 -2.29 -9.01 -2.52
N MET A 377 -1.27 -8.32 -3.04
CA MET A 377 -1.44 -7.16 -3.93
C MET A 377 -2.33 -7.49 -5.13
N LYS A 378 -2.10 -8.63 -5.80
CA LYS A 378 -2.90 -9.06 -6.94
C LYS A 378 -4.35 -9.37 -6.56
N LEU A 379 -4.59 -9.98 -5.39
CA LEU A 379 -5.95 -10.24 -4.88
C LEU A 379 -6.69 -8.92 -4.60
N LEU A 380 -6.02 -7.93 -4.01
CA LEU A 380 -6.59 -6.60 -3.73
C LEU A 380 -7.00 -5.83 -4.99
N CYS A 381 -6.37 -6.11 -6.13
CA CYS A 381 -6.68 -5.45 -7.39
C CYS A 381 -7.99 -5.92 -8.03
N PHE A 382 -8.66 -6.95 -7.51
CA PHE A 382 -9.94 -7.39 -8.07
C PHE A 382 -11.05 -6.33 -7.90
N PRO A 383 -12.07 -6.29 -8.78
CA PRO A 383 -13.08 -5.22 -8.84
C PRO A 383 -13.79 -4.92 -7.51
N ASN A 384 -14.12 -5.97 -6.75
CA ASN A 384 -14.83 -5.89 -5.47
C ASN A 384 -13.98 -5.28 -4.33
N TYR A 385 -12.65 -5.23 -4.51
CA TYR A 385 -11.69 -4.68 -3.55
C TYR A 385 -11.26 -3.27 -3.99
N LEU A 386 -10.01 -3.07 -4.44
CA LEU A 386 -9.51 -1.79 -4.95
C LEU A 386 -9.93 -1.50 -6.39
N GLY A 387 -10.18 -2.52 -7.21
CA GLY A 387 -10.61 -2.33 -8.60
C GLY A 387 -9.64 -1.56 -9.48
N ILE A 388 -8.34 -1.86 -9.33
CA ILE A 388 -7.25 -1.30 -10.15
C ILE A 388 -6.70 -2.38 -11.10
N ASP A 389 -5.97 -1.98 -12.15
CA ASP A 389 -5.53 -2.94 -13.17
C ASP A 389 -4.43 -3.89 -12.67
N LYS A 390 -4.83 -5.09 -12.25
CA LYS A 390 -3.91 -6.15 -11.82
C LYS A 390 -2.87 -6.56 -12.87
N MET A 391 -3.13 -6.35 -14.16
CA MET A 391 -2.16 -6.67 -15.22
C MET A 391 -0.94 -5.74 -15.18
N LYS A 392 -1.08 -4.57 -14.55
CA LYS A 392 0.00 -3.62 -14.30
C LYS A 392 0.83 -3.97 -13.06
N ILE A 393 0.41 -4.93 -12.22
CA ILE A 393 1.22 -5.39 -11.08
C ILE A 393 2.49 -6.07 -11.58
N ARG A 394 3.65 -5.60 -11.10
CA ARG A 394 4.95 -6.17 -11.40
C ARG A 394 5.11 -7.44 -10.57
N ASP A 395 5.52 -8.52 -11.22
CA ASP A 395 5.77 -9.81 -10.58
C ASP A 395 7.06 -10.40 -11.17
N SER A 396 8.16 -9.66 -11.00
CA SER A 396 9.50 -10.08 -11.39
C SER A 396 10.35 -10.34 -10.13
N PRO A 397 11.37 -11.21 -10.19
CA PRO A 397 12.29 -11.41 -9.08
C PRO A 397 12.94 -10.12 -8.60
N GLN A 398 13.26 -9.20 -9.51
CA GLN A 398 13.83 -7.90 -9.18
C GLN A 398 12.82 -7.02 -8.40
N TYR A 399 11.56 -7.02 -8.82
CA TYR A 399 10.51 -6.25 -8.15
C TYR A 399 10.19 -6.81 -6.75
N ARG A 400 10.28 -8.13 -6.57
CA ARG A 400 10.14 -8.75 -5.25
C ARG A 400 11.22 -8.28 -4.26
N LYS A 401 12.43 -7.96 -4.75
CA LYS A 401 13.46 -7.29 -3.94
C LYS A 401 13.15 -5.82 -3.66
N GLU A 402 12.42 -5.11 -4.52
CA GLU A 402 12.02 -3.72 -4.26
C GLU A 402 11.04 -3.60 -3.08
N ILE A 403 10.31 -4.68 -2.76
CA ILE A 403 9.49 -4.79 -1.54
C ILE A 403 10.34 -4.56 -0.29
N PHE A 404 11.61 -4.97 -0.30
CA PHE A 404 12.53 -4.74 0.81
C PHE A 404 12.84 -3.25 1.00
N ASN A 405 13.17 -2.54 -0.09
CA ASN A 405 13.44 -1.11 -0.04
C ASN A 405 12.21 -0.37 0.47
N PHE A 406 11.01 -0.80 0.05
CA PHE A 406 9.74 -0.29 0.58
C PHE A 406 9.63 -0.48 2.10
N ILE A 407 9.91 -1.68 2.62
CA ILE A 407 9.81 -1.94 4.06
C ILE A 407 10.77 -1.06 4.87
N GLY A 408 12.00 -0.88 4.37
CA GLY A 408 12.99 -0.01 5.01
C GLY A 408 12.69 1.49 4.94
N SER A 409 11.73 1.91 4.11
CA SER A 409 11.36 3.32 3.89
C SER A 409 9.96 3.65 4.38
N GLN A 410 9.35 2.74 5.14
CA GLN A 410 8.08 2.99 5.80
C GLN A 410 8.15 4.21 6.70
N ILE A 411 7.15 5.07 6.58
CA ILE A 411 6.99 6.21 7.47
C ILE A 411 6.42 5.75 8.81
N ASP A 412 6.75 6.45 9.89
CA ASP A 412 6.29 6.09 11.23
C ASP A 412 4.76 6.09 11.36
N ASN A 413 4.07 7.00 10.66
CA ASN A 413 2.60 7.05 10.68
C ASN A 413 1.93 5.77 10.14
N LEU A 414 2.61 4.96 9.30
CA LEU A 414 2.07 3.66 8.91
C LEU A 414 2.01 2.69 10.11
N LYS A 415 2.92 2.81 11.08
CA LYS A 415 2.93 1.96 12.29
C LYS A 415 1.75 2.28 13.20
N ASP A 416 1.40 3.56 13.32
CA ASP A 416 0.22 3.99 14.08
C ASP A 416 -1.04 3.46 13.40
N PHE A 417 -1.13 3.60 12.08
CA PHE A 417 -2.27 3.08 11.35
C PHE A 417 -2.36 1.54 11.33
N ILE A 418 -1.23 0.82 11.38
CA ILE A 418 -1.21 -0.64 11.59
C ILE A 418 -1.86 -1.00 12.93
N SER A 419 -1.65 -0.20 13.97
CA SER A 419 -2.25 -0.42 15.29
C SER A 419 -3.77 -0.21 15.24
N GLU A 420 -4.24 0.83 14.57
CA GLU A 420 -5.68 1.04 14.32
C GLU A 420 -6.33 -0.13 13.56
N ILE A 421 -5.64 -0.65 12.53
CA ILE A 421 -6.10 -1.83 11.78
C ILE A 421 -6.19 -3.06 12.69
N ALA A 422 -5.22 -3.25 13.58
CA ALA A 422 -5.22 -4.36 14.53
C ALA A 422 -6.42 -4.30 15.49
N GLU A 423 -6.70 -3.12 16.04
CA GLU A 423 -7.88 -2.88 16.88
C GLU A 423 -9.19 -3.13 16.12
N PHE A 424 -9.24 -2.69 14.86
CA PHE A 424 -10.40 -2.93 14.00
C PHE A 424 -10.61 -4.42 13.73
N CYS A 425 -9.54 -5.19 13.50
CA CYS A 425 -9.63 -6.64 13.35
C CYS A 425 -10.21 -7.31 14.61
N GLU A 426 -9.80 -6.86 15.80
CA GLU A 426 -10.29 -7.37 17.07
C GLU A 426 -11.79 -7.11 17.25
N LYS A 427 -12.24 -5.88 16.97
CA LYS A 427 -13.66 -5.50 17.03
C LYS A 427 -14.50 -6.35 16.08
N PHE A 428 -14.05 -6.48 14.83
CA PHE A 428 -14.74 -7.28 13.81
C PHE A 428 -14.84 -8.77 14.18
N ASP A 429 -13.77 -9.40 14.69
CA ASP A 429 -13.79 -10.82 15.08
C ASP A 429 -14.71 -11.07 16.28
N LYS A 430 -14.80 -10.12 17.23
CA LYS A 430 -15.74 -10.21 18.36
C LYS A 430 -17.19 -10.15 17.88
N GLU A 431 -17.52 -9.21 17.00
CA GLU A 431 -18.87 -9.08 16.42
C GLU A 431 -19.27 -10.34 15.63
N ARG A 432 -18.33 -10.90 14.86
CA ARG A 432 -18.56 -12.11 14.07
C ARG A 432 -18.78 -13.37 14.92
N LYS A 433 -18.23 -13.45 16.12
CA LYS A 433 -18.40 -14.60 17.03
C LYS A 433 -19.68 -14.53 17.86
N ASN A 434 -20.25 -13.34 18.03
CA ASN A 434 -21.47 -13.11 18.80
C ASN A 434 -22.76 -13.21 17.96
N ASN A 435 -22.62 -13.17 16.64
CA ASN A 435 -23.68 -13.45 15.66
C ASN A 435 -23.56 -14.89 15.15
#